data_AF-E3E755-F1
#
_entry.id   AF-E3E755-F1
#
_cell.length_a   1.000
_cell.length_b   1.000
_cell.length_c   1.000
_cell.angle_alpha   90.00
_cell.angle_beta   90.00
_cell.angle_gamma   90.00
#
_symmetry.space_group_name_H-M   'P 1'
#
loop_
_entity.id
_entity.type
_entity.pdbx_description
1 polymer ?
#
loop_
_entity_poly.entity_id
_entity_poly.type
_entity_poly.pdbx_seq_one_letter_code
_entity_poly.pdbx_strand_id
1 'polypeptide(L)'
;MVEQLDHEISLEAQTASVVREIAEAASLKAGRLLVIGASTSEVAGSRIGTAGALDVAQQVLSGVESVRREYGFDVAFQCCEHLNRALVVERSLLERLGLMEVAAVPVRTAGGSMATVAYRSMDDACLAANVQAHAGIDIGETLIGMHLRPIAVPFRPSLRWIGEARVTATFTRPPLIGGQRAVYSLEQEAGGNCD
;
A
#
# COMPACT_ATOMS: atom_id res chain seq x y z
N MET A 1 15.44 -25.19 -29.55
CA MET A 1 16.16 -24.31 -28.63
C MET A 1 15.39 -23.01 -28.61
N VAL A 2 14.51 -22.86 -27.62
CA VAL A 2 13.83 -21.58 -27.36
C VAL A 2 14.67 -20.95 -26.25
N GLU A 3 15.34 -19.86 -26.57
CA GLU A 3 16.09 -19.05 -25.61
C GLU A 3 15.11 -18.52 -24.56
N GLN A 4 15.22 -19.03 -23.33
CA GLN A 4 14.60 -18.43 -22.15
C GLN A 4 15.31 -17.11 -21.88
N LEU A 5 14.74 -16.02 -22.38
CA LEU A 5 14.97 -14.68 -21.85
C LEU A 5 14.06 -14.49 -20.64
N ASP A 6 14.32 -15.23 -19.57
CA ASP A 6 13.74 -14.97 -18.25
C ASP A 6 14.46 -13.76 -17.64
N HIS A 7 14.11 -12.56 -18.11
CA HIS A 7 14.43 -11.35 -17.34
C HIS A 7 13.54 -11.37 -16.09
N GLU A 8 14.08 -11.88 -14.98
CA GLU A 8 13.48 -11.72 -13.66
C GLU A 8 13.21 -10.23 -13.42
N ILE A 9 11.93 -9.85 -13.38
CA ILE A 9 11.50 -8.47 -13.15
C ILE A 9 11.95 -8.08 -11.74
N SER A 10 12.57 -6.90 -11.56
CA SER A 10 13.05 -6.45 -10.25
C SER A 10 11.93 -6.29 -9.21
N LEU A 11 12.23 -6.37 -7.91
CA LEU A 11 11.23 -6.15 -6.85
C LEU A 11 10.59 -4.76 -6.95
N GLU A 12 11.36 -3.76 -7.38
CA GLU A 12 10.86 -2.41 -7.66
C GLU A 12 9.79 -2.43 -8.75
N ALA A 13 10.05 -3.07 -9.89
CA ALA A 13 9.12 -3.13 -11.01
C ALA A 13 7.88 -4.01 -10.68
N GLN A 14 8.06 -5.12 -9.96
CA GLN A 14 6.95 -5.92 -9.45
C GLN A 14 6.05 -5.09 -8.52
N THR A 15 6.66 -4.37 -7.57
CA THR A 15 5.93 -3.50 -6.64
C THR A 15 5.20 -2.38 -7.37
N ALA A 16 5.86 -1.69 -8.30
CA ALA A 16 5.25 -0.62 -9.09
C ALA A 16 4.06 -1.12 -9.91
N SER A 17 4.14 -2.33 -10.48
CA SER A 17 3.02 -2.95 -11.21
C SER A 17 1.78 -3.12 -10.32
N VAL A 18 1.94 -3.75 -9.15
CA VAL A 18 0.86 -3.95 -8.17
C VAL A 18 0.29 -2.61 -7.69
N VAL A 19 1.16 -1.64 -7.38
CA VAL A 19 0.75 -0.31 -6.88
C VAL A 19 -0.02 0.46 -7.95
N ARG A 20 0.37 0.37 -9.22
CA ARG A 20 -0.36 1.02 -10.32
C ARG A 20 -1.75 0.44 -10.51
N GLU A 21 -1.86 -0.89 -10.53
CA GLU A 21 -3.16 -1.55 -10.66
C GLU A 21 -4.12 -1.18 -9.53
N ILE A 22 -3.65 -1.14 -8.27
CA ILE A 22 -4.52 -0.72 -7.16
C ILE A 22 -4.82 0.78 -7.22
N ALA A 23 -3.88 1.63 -7.68
CA ALA A 23 -4.10 3.05 -7.82
C ALA A 23 -5.21 3.35 -8.83
N GLU A 24 -5.24 2.65 -9.95
CA GLU A 24 -6.31 2.74 -10.95
C GLU A 24 -7.63 2.23 -10.38
N ALA A 25 -7.65 1.01 -9.84
CA ALA A 25 -8.86 0.38 -9.31
C ALA A 25 -9.50 1.16 -8.15
N ALA A 26 -8.68 1.76 -7.28
CA ALA A 26 -9.14 2.55 -6.14
C ALA A 26 -9.29 4.05 -6.46
N SER A 27 -9.00 4.46 -7.70
CA SER A 27 -8.93 5.86 -8.12
C SER A 27 -8.11 6.73 -7.15
N LEU A 28 -6.92 6.23 -6.79
CA LEU A 28 -5.98 6.95 -5.93
C LEU A 28 -5.50 8.22 -6.62
N LYS A 29 -5.45 9.29 -5.83
CA LYS A 29 -5.02 10.63 -6.24
C LYS A 29 -4.70 11.46 -5.00
N ALA A 30 -4.28 12.69 -5.19
CA ALA A 30 -4.11 13.67 -4.11
C ALA A 30 -5.28 13.66 -3.11
N GLY A 31 -4.93 13.59 -1.82
CA GLY A 31 -5.88 13.48 -0.71
C GLY A 31 -6.39 12.07 -0.41
N ARG A 32 -6.03 11.06 -1.21
CA ARG A 32 -6.28 9.64 -0.90
C ARG A 32 -5.03 8.98 -0.33
N LEU A 33 -5.26 7.98 0.51
CA LEU A 33 -4.24 7.31 1.31
C LEU A 33 -4.18 5.83 0.94
N LEU A 34 -2.97 5.38 0.59
CA LEU A 34 -2.59 3.98 0.45
C LEU A 34 -1.81 3.54 1.70
N VAL A 35 -2.21 2.43 2.31
CA VAL A 35 -1.42 1.80 3.38
C VAL A 35 -0.63 0.60 2.84
N ILE A 36 0.65 0.51 3.20
CA ILE A 36 1.53 -0.60 2.83
C ILE A 36 1.94 -1.34 4.10
N GLY A 37 1.63 -2.63 4.17
CA GLY A 37 2.24 -3.57 5.11
C GLY A 37 3.19 -4.48 4.34
N ALA A 38 4.42 -4.67 4.83
CA ALA A 38 5.38 -5.52 4.13
C ALA A 38 6.33 -6.25 5.09
N SER A 39 6.54 -7.55 4.82
CA SER A 39 7.55 -8.37 5.46
C SER A 39 8.71 -8.64 4.51
N THR A 40 9.86 -7.99 4.75
CA THR A 40 11.05 -8.16 3.89
C THR A 40 11.66 -9.56 3.96
N SER A 41 11.44 -10.30 5.05
CA SER A 41 11.89 -11.69 5.16
C SER A 41 11.07 -12.62 4.28
N GLU A 42 9.77 -12.39 4.18
CA GLU A 42 8.88 -13.12 3.27
C GLU A 42 9.20 -12.79 1.82
N VAL A 43 9.44 -11.50 1.49
CA VAL A 43 9.77 -11.09 0.11
C VAL A 43 11.04 -11.78 -0.39
N ALA A 44 12.00 -12.01 0.51
CA ALA A 44 13.27 -12.65 0.18
C ALA A 44 13.25 -14.19 0.24
N GLY A 45 12.19 -14.83 0.76
CA GLY A 45 12.06 -16.29 0.74
C GLY A 45 12.89 -17.06 1.78
N SER A 46 13.31 -16.42 2.88
CA SER A 46 14.14 -16.96 3.99
C SER A 46 15.67 -16.77 3.86
N ARG A 47 16.34 -16.54 5.00
CA ARG A 47 17.81 -16.40 5.19
C ARG A 47 18.48 -15.26 4.41
N ILE A 48 18.09 -14.04 4.74
CA ILE A 48 18.83 -12.83 4.35
C ILE A 48 19.49 -12.16 5.55
N GLY A 49 20.72 -11.70 5.36
CA GLY A 49 21.41 -10.86 6.33
C GLY A 49 20.76 -9.49 6.46
N THR A 50 21.22 -8.70 7.44
CA THR A 50 20.67 -7.35 7.71
C THR A 50 20.71 -6.42 6.48
N ALA A 51 21.79 -6.45 5.71
CA ALA A 51 21.94 -5.62 4.52
C ALA A 51 20.89 -5.98 3.43
N GLY A 52 20.65 -7.27 3.20
CA GLY A 52 19.66 -7.73 2.23
C GLY A 52 18.23 -7.31 2.59
N ALA A 53 17.88 -7.29 3.88
CA ALA A 53 16.55 -6.87 4.30
C ALA A 53 16.28 -5.38 4.05
N LEU A 54 17.30 -4.53 4.18
CA LEU A 54 17.18 -3.10 3.88
C LEU A 54 17.13 -2.84 2.37
N ASP A 55 17.91 -3.60 1.58
CA ASP A 55 17.86 -3.51 0.12
C ASP A 55 16.48 -3.90 -0.44
N VAL A 56 15.91 -5.01 0.05
CA VAL A 56 14.54 -5.42 -0.28
C VAL A 56 13.53 -4.33 0.07
N ALA A 57 13.61 -3.75 1.28
CA ALA A 57 12.73 -2.64 1.67
C ALA A 57 12.91 -1.41 0.76
N GLN A 58 14.13 -1.12 0.34
CA GLN A 58 14.42 0.01 -0.55
C GLN A 58 13.82 -0.19 -1.94
N GLN A 59 13.91 -1.40 -2.51
CA GLN A 59 13.29 -1.71 -3.80
C GLN A 59 11.76 -1.63 -3.73
N VAL A 60 11.15 -2.15 -2.66
CA VAL A 60 9.70 -2.01 -2.43
C VAL A 60 9.32 -0.53 -2.29
N LEU A 61 10.07 0.25 -1.50
CA LEU A 61 9.82 1.69 -1.36
C LEU A 61 9.90 2.42 -2.70
N SER A 62 10.95 2.17 -3.49
CA SER A 62 11.13 2.79 -4.81
C SER A 62 9.95 2.48 -5.74
N GLY A 63 9.47 1.23 -5.73
CA GLY A 63 8.32 0.83 -6.55
C GLY A 63 7.05 1.58 -6.15
N VAL A 64 6.79 1.71 -4.85
CA VAL A 64 5.65 2.50 -4.32
C VAL A 64 5.79 3.98 -4.69
N GLU A 65 6.95 4.58 -4.45
CA GLU A 65 7.20 6.01 -4.69
C GLU A 65 7.12 6.38 -6.18
N SER A 66 7.54 5.48 -7.08
CA SER A 66 7.46 5.72 -8.53
C SER A 66 6.01 5.99 -8.97
N VAL A 67 5.06 5.19 -8.48
CA VAL A 67 3.63 5.34 -8.79
C VAL A 67 3.00 6.45 -7.96
N ARG A 68 3.40 6.61 -6.69
CA ARG A 68 2.93 7.69 -5.82
C ARG A 68 3.17 9.06 -6.48
N ARG A 69 4.35 9.27 -7.08
CA ARG A 69 4.70 10.53 -7.78
C ARG A 69 3.85 10.76 -9.02
N GLU A 70 3.45 9.70 -9.71
CA GLU A 70 2.60 9.75 -10.91
C GLU A 70 1.15 10.13 -10.57
N TYR A 71 0.56 9.53 -9.52
CA TYR A 71 -0.86 9.73 -9.17
C TYR A 71 -1.08 10.80 -8.08
N GLY A 72 -0.04 11.13 -7.32
CA GLY A 72 -0.06 12.15 -6.27
C GLY A 72 -0.79 11.74 -4.98
N PHE A 73 -1.01 10.45 -4.72
CA PHE A 73 -1.63 9.98 -3.47
C PHE A 73 -0.67 10.04 -2.27
N ASP A 74 -1.23 9.93 -1.06
CA ASP A 74 -0.50 9.79 0.20
C ASP A 74 -0.22 8.32 0.50
N VAL A 75 0.90 8.04 1.17
CA VAL A 75 1.29 6.69 1.59
C VAL A 75 1.57 6.63 3.08
N ALA A 76 1.21 5.50 3.71
CA ALA A 76 1.57 5.16 5.07
C ALA A 76 2.20 3.76 5.11
N PHE A 77 3.31 3.59 5.83
CA PHE A 77 3.99 2.30 5.97
C PHE A 77 3.81 1.73 7.36
N GLN A 78 3.21 0.55 7.46
CA GLN A 78 2.93 -0.13 8.72
C GLN A 78 4.21 -0.69 9.35
N CYS A 79 4.44 -0.39 10.63
CA CYS A 79 5.43 -1.05 11.46
C CYS A 79 5.00 -2.48 11.82
N CYS A 80 5.94 -3.33 12.24
CA CYS A 80 5.59 -4.62 12.83
C CYS A 80 4.89 -4.46 14.21
N GLU A 81 4.43 -5.58 14.74
CA GLU A 81 3.70 -5.68 16.01
C GLU A 81 4.48 -5.15 17.23
N HIS A 82 5.82 -5.11 17.18
CA HIS A 82 6.65 -4.55 18.24
C HIS A 82 6.45 -3.04 18.45
N LEU A 83 5.98 -2.32 17.42
CA LEU A 83 5.56 -0.92 17.53
C LEU A 83 4.04 -0.78 17.37
N ASN A 84 3.29 -1.82 17.77
CA ASN A 84 1.83 -1.85 17.78
C ASN A 84 1.20 -1.52 16.41
N ARG A 85 1.90 -1.82 15.31
CA ARG A 85 1.45 -1.50 13.94
C ARG A 85 1.19 -0.01 13.72
N ALA A 86 1.90 0.86 14.46
CA ALA A 86 1.97 2.28 14.15
C ALA A 86 2.46 2.49 12.70
N LEU A 87 2.12 3.62 12.10
CA LEU A 87 2.39 3.88 10.69
C LEU A 87 3.36 5.04 10.51
N VAL A 88 4.39 4.81 9.72
CA VAL A 88 5.29 5.86 9.24
C VAL A 88 4.56 6.68 8.18
N VAL A 89 4.49 8.00 8.41
CA VAL A 89 3.85 8.99 7.55
C VAL A 89 4.63 10.31 7.55
N GLU A 90 4.44 11.13 6.52
CA GLU A 90 4.86 12.54 6.55
C GLU A 90 4.06 13.32 7.59
N ARG A 91 4.70 14.23 8.34
CA ARG A 91 4.03 15.08 9.34
C ARG A 91 2.85 15.86 8.78
N SER A 92 3.00 16.36 7.55
CA SER A 92 1.93 17.06 6.85
C SER A 92 0.66 16.22 6.64
N LEU A 93 0.81 14.89 6.47
CA LEU A 93 -0.33 13.96 6.38
C LEU A 93 -0.96 13.75 7.76
N LEU A 94 -0.14 13.57 8.80
CA LEU A 94 -0.59 13.40 10.18
C LEU A 94 -1.46 14.58 10.62
N GLU A 95 -0.98 15.80 10.41
CA GLU A 95 -1.69 17.02 10.76
C GLU A 95 -2.96 17.21 9.93
N ARG A 96 -2.87 17.04 8.60
CA ARG A 96 -4.02 17.22 7.70
C ARG A 96 -5.17 16.26 7.99
N LEU A 97 -4.86 15.02 8.41
CA LEU A 97 -5.86 14.02 8.75
C LEU A 97 -6.23 13.99 10.24
N GLY A 98 -5.58 14.83 11.08
CA GLY A 98 -5.81 14.85 12.52
C GLY A 98 -5.49 13.53 13.21
N LEU A 99 -4.44 12.83 12.76
CA LEU A 99 -4.06 11.53 13.31
C LEU A 99 -3.35 11.72 14.67
N MET A 100 -3.49 10.72 15.54
CA MET A 100 -2.77 10.69 16.81
C MET A 100 -1.29 10.33 16.58
N GLU A 101 -0.39 11.26 16.86
CA GLU A 101 1.06 11.01 16.88
C GLU A 101 1.45 10.11 18.05
N VAL A 102 2.35 9.16 17.80
CA VAL A 102 2.97 8.30 18.81
C VAL A 102 4.49 8.39 18.69
N ALA A 103 5.20 8.25 19.81
CA ALA A 103 6.63 8.48 19.86
C ALA A 103 7.43 7.16 19.82
N ALA A 104 8.12 6.91 18.70
CA ALA A 104 9.20 5.95 18.57
C ALA A 104 9.98 6.25 17.27
N VAL A 105 11.18 5.70 17.14
CA VAL A 105 11.90 5.65 15.86
C VAL A 105 11.94 4.18 15.42
N PRO A 106 11.33 3.80 14.29
CA PRO A 106 11.37 2.43 13.83
C PRO A 106 12.80 2.04 13.47
N VAL A 107 13.21 0.90 14.00
CA VAL A 107 14.47 0.24 13.66
C VAL A 107 14.17 -1.16 13.19
N ARG A 108 15.09 -1.77 12.46
CA ARG A 108 14.89 -3.11 11.90
C ARG A 108 14.46 -4.15 12.96
N THR A 109 15.00 -4.06 14.17
CA THR A 109 14.67 -4.97 15.29
C THR A 109 13.37 -4.63 16.02
N ALA A 110 12.81 -3.44 15.81
CA ALA A 110 11.58 -2.97 16.43
C ALA A 110 10.91 -1.96 15.49
N GLY A 111 9.99 -2.46 14.65
CA GLY A 111 9.33 -1.72 13.57
C GLY A 111 9.48 -2.39 12.20
N GLY A 112 10.60 -3.09 11.97
CA GLY A 112 10.87 -3.83 10.74
C GLY A 112 11.60 -2.99 9.68
N SER A 113 12.20 -3.67 8.70
CA SER A 113 13.04 -3.03 7.66
C SER A 113 12.27 -2.03 6.81
N MET A 114 11.03 -2.36 6.41
CA MET A 114 10.19 -1.49 5.58
C MET A 114 9.93 -0.14 6.26
N ALA A 115 9.42 -0.16 7.49
CA ALA A 115 9.17 1.06 8.26
C ALA A 115 10.47 1.84 8.55
N THR A 116 11.57 1.14 8.82
CA THR A 116 12.88 1.78 9.04
C THR A 116 13.35 2.56 7.81
N VAL A 117 13.24 1.95 6.62
CA VAL A 117 13.64 2.60 5.36
C VAL A 117 12.70 3.76 5.05
N ALA A 118 11.38 3.55 5.13
CA ALA A 118 10.39 4.61 4.92
C ALA A 118 10.64 5.83 5.83
N TYR A 119 10.87 5.60 7.13
CA TYR A 119 11.08 6.68 8.11
C TYR A 119 12.33 7.50 7.82
N ARG A 120 13.36 6.89 7.24
CA ARG A 120 14.62 7.58 6.88
C ARG A 120 14.57 8.27 5.51
N SER A 121 13.62 7.89 4.67
CA SER A 121 13.49 8.41 3.31
C SER A 121 12.50 9.58 3.20
N MET A 122 11.62 9.76 4.17
CA MET A 122 10.68 10.87 4.26
C MET A 122 11.35 12.14 4.81
N ASP A 123 10.85 13.31 4.41
CA ASP A 123 11.46 14.60 4.78
C ASP A 123 11.19 14.94 6.26
N ASP A 124 9.95 14.75 6.73
CA ASP A 124 9.54 14.97 8.13
C ASP A 124 8.70 13.79 8.61
N ALA A 125 9.38 12.65 8.79
CA ALA A 125 8.76 11.39 9.18
C ALA A 125 8.26 11.42 10.64
N CYS A 126 7.05 10.94 10.85
CA CYS A 126 6.47 10.70 12.18
C CYS A 126 5.68 9.38 12.21
N LEU A 127 5.23 8.98 13.40
CA LEU A 127 4.42 7.78 13.56
C LEU A 127 2.98 8.16 13.93
N ALA A 128 2.01 7.68 13.16
CA ALA A 128 0.60 7.72 13.50
C ALA A 128 0.17 6.42 14.20
N ALA A 129 -0.66 6.52 15.23
CA ALA A 129 -1.16 5.35 15.96
C ALA A 129 -2.04 4.44 15.07
N ASN A 130 -2.84 5.05 14.19
CA ASN A 130 -3.72 4.38 13.23
C ASN A 130 -4.10 5.35 12.10
N VAL A 131 -4.66 4.80 11.02
CA VAL A 131 -5.19 5.55 9.87
C VAL A 131 -6.51 4.98 9.38
N GLN A 132 -7.17 5.72 8.49
CA GLN A 132 -8.35 5.30 7.73
C GLN A 132 -8.03 5.44 6.23
N ALA A 133 -7.39 4.42 5.66
CA ALA A 133 -6.89 4.39 4.29
C ALA A 133 -7.98 4.02 3.26
N HIS A 134 -7.77 4.49 2.03
CA HIS A 134 -8.68 4.29 0.91
C HIS A 134 -8.35 3.00 0.13
N ALA A 135 -7.10 2.59 0.18
CA ALA A 135 -6.61 1.33 -0.36
C ALA A 135 -5.46 0.81 0.49
N GLY A 136 -5.12 -0.46 0.32
CA GLY A 136 -4.00 -1.08 0.99
C GLY A 136 -3.39 -2.23 0.19
N ILE A 137 -2.09 -2.40 0.35
CA ILE A 137 -1.33 -3.57 -0.12
C ILE A 137 -0.62 -4.19 1.07
N ASP A 138 -0.80 -5.49 1.23
CA ASP A 138 -0.12 -6.31 2.22
C ASP A 138 0.77 -7.34 1.51
N ILE A 139 2.07 -7.22 1.73
CA ILE A 139 3.14 -8.02 1.12
C ILE A 139 3.72 -8.94 2.20
N GLY A 140 3.38 -10.23 2.14
CA GLY A 140 3.83 -11.21 3.14
C GLY A 140 2.93 -11.27 4.37
N GLU A 141 1.62 -11.09 4.17
CA GLU A 141 0.57 -11.44 5.16
C GLU A 141 0.71 -10.73 6.52
N THR A 142 1.15 -9.48 6.50
CA THR A 142 1.35 -8.66 7.70
C THR A 142 0.05 -8.19 8.33
N LEU A 143 -1.10 -8.29 7.65
CA LEU A 143 -2.43 -7.85 8.08
C LEU A 143 -2.55 -6.33 8.23
N ILE A 144 -3.22 -5.69 7.27
CA ILE A 144 -3.45 -4.22 7.23
C ILE A 144 -4.92 -3.81 7.42
N GLY A 145 -5.82 -4.78 7.66
CA GLY A 145 -7.26 -4.53 7.63
C GLY A 145 -7.75 -3.51 8.67
N MET A 146 -7.06 -3.39 9.81
CA MET A 146 -7.35 -2.40 10.86
C MET A 146 -7.13 -0.96 10.42
N HIS A 147 -6.43 -0.74 9.30
CA HIS A 147 -6.10 0.58 8.77
C HIS A 147 -7.02 1.01 7.63
N LEU A 148 -7.96 0.17 7.20
CA LEU A 148 -8.82 0.43 6.06
C LEU A 148 -10.16 1.04 6.49
N ARG A 149 -10.68 1.94 5.67
CA ARG A 149 -12.06 2.42 5.80
C ARG A 149 -13.07 1.30 5.53
N PRO A 150 -14.22 1.29 6.22
CA PRO A 150 -15.36 0.51 5.77
C PRO A 150 -15.93 1.12 4.47
N ILE A 151 -16.24 0.37 3.42
CA ILE A 151 -16.20 -1.10 3.27
C ILE A 151 -14.99 -1.52 2.44
N ALA A 152 -14.15 -2.39 2.99
CA ALA A 152 -13.04 -3.03 2.31
C ALA A 152 -13.52 -4.01 1.22
N VAL A 153 -12.95 -3.91 0.03
CA VAL A 153 -13.22 -4.75 -1.14
C VAL A 153 -11.91 -5.36 -1.64
N PRO A 154 -11.74 -6.69 -1.55
CA PRO A 154 -10.52 -7.34 -2.01
C PRO A 154 -10.28 -7.09 -3.50
N PHE A 155 -9.05 -6.72 -3.83
CA PHE A 155 -8.56 -6.60 -5.19
C PHE A 155 -7.56 -7.73 -5.47
N ARG A 156 -7.54 -8.23 -6.70
CA ARG A 156 -6.67 -9.34 -7.10
C ARG A 156 -5.67 -8.84 -8.16
N PRO A 157 -4.51 -8.26 -7.78
CA PRO A 157 -3.54 -7.70 -8.72
C PRO A 157 -2.99 -8.77 -9.66
N SER A 158 -2.62 -8.45 -10.90
CA SER A 158 -2.09 -9.42 -11.86
C SER A 158 -0.93 -10.24 -11.30
N LEU A 159 -0.01 -9.59 -10.58
CA LEU A 159 1.03 -10.24 -9.78
C LEU A 159 0.51 -10.59 -8.39
N ARG A 160 0.51 -11.88 -8.06
CA ARG A 160 0.09 -12.39 -6.72
C ARG A 160 1.24 -12.50 -5.72
N TRP A 161 2.46 -12.22 -6.17
CA TRP A 161 3.70 -12.32 -5.39
C TRP A 161 4.61 -11.14 -5.72
N ILE A 162 5.35 -10.66 -4.72
CA ILE A 162 6.50 -9.77 -4.89
C ILE A 162 7.69 -10.48 -4.26
N GLY A 163 8.67 -10.83 -5.09
CA GLY A 163 9.64 -11.87 -4.74
C GLY A 163 8.90 -13.14 -4.30
N GLU A 164 9.23 -13.61 -3.10
CA GLU A 164 8.63 -14.79 -2.49
C GLU A 164 7.48 -14.47 -1.53
N ALA A 165 7.07 -13.20 -1.41
CA ALA A 165 5.97 -12.80 -0.53
C ALA A 165 4.64 -12.75 -1.26
N ARG A 166 3.61 -13.36 -0.67
CA ARG A 166 2.25 -13.29 -1.18
C ARG A 166 1.70 -11.88 -1.04
N VAL A 167 1.06 -11.39 -2.09
CA VAL A 167 0.45 -10.07 -2.13
C VAL A 167 -1.05 -10.19 -1.96
N THR A 168 -1.59 -9.42 -1.03
CA THR A 168 -3.03 -9.13 -0.97
C THR A 168 -3.24 -7.63 -1.12
N ALA A 169 -4.25 -7.24 -1.89
CA ALA A 169 -4.58 -5.84 -2.12
C ALA A 169 -6.07 -5.62 -1.87
N THR A 170 -6.41 -4.42 -1.45
CA THR A 170 -7.78 -4.05 -1.10
C THR A 170 -8.00 -2.58 -1.41
N PHE A 171 -9.16 -2.23 -1.93
CA PHE A 171 -9.62 -0.84 -1.95
C PHE A 171 -10.89 -0.71 -1.12
N THR A 172 -11.29 0.52 -0.82
CA THR A 172 -12.48 0.80 -0.02
C THR A 172 -13.53 1.51 -0.85
N ARG A 173 -14.80 1.26 -0.54
CA ARG A 173 -15.92 1.97 -1.13
C ARG A 173 -16.89 2.46 -0.06
N PRO A 174 -17.70 3.49 -0.35
CA PRO A 174 -18.79 3.87 0.53
C PRO A 174 -19.73 2.68 0.82
N PRO A 175 -20.28 2.59 2.04
CA PRO A 175 -21.39 1.69 2.33
C PRO A 175 -22.56 2.00 1.39
N LEU A 176 -23.15 0.96 0.80
CA LEU A 176 -24.44 1.11 0.12
C LEU A 176 -25.52 1.08 1.20
N ILE A 177 -26.31 2.14 1.27
CA ILE A 177 -27.36 2.33 2.27
C ILE A 177 -28.71 2.50 1.59
N GLY A 178 -29.79 2.27 2.36
CA GLY A 178 -31.16 2.44 1.89
C GLY A 178 -31.95 1.13 1.90
N GLY A 179 -33.29 1.26 1.92
CA GLY A 179 -34.21 0.12 1.86
C GLY A 179 -34.46 -0.39 0.44
N GLN A 180 -35.47 -1.23 0.27
CA GLN A 180 -35.80 -1.92 -0.99
C GLN A 180 -36.03 -1.04 -2.24
N ARG A 181 -36.15 0.29 -2.08
CA ARG A 181 -36.37 1.25 -3.17
C ARG A 181 -35.12 2.05 -3.53
N ALA A 182 -33.98 1.78 -2.89
CA ALA A 182 -32.74 2.49 -3.17
C ALA A 182 -32.22 2.16 -4.57
N VAL A 183 -31.71 3.18 -5.25
CA VAL A 183 -31.06 3.09 -6.56
C VAL A 183 -29.65 3.66 -6.41
N TYR A 184 -28.66 3.02 -7.04
CA TYR A 184 -27.22 3.31 -6.83
C TYR A 184 -26.52 3.88 -8.07
N SER A 185 -27.26 4.11 -9.14
CA SER A 185 -26.83 4.76 -10.36
C SER A 185 -28.02 5.49 -10.98
N LEU A 186 -27.80 6.69 -11.52
CA LEU A 186 -28.80 7.33 -12.36
C LEU A 186 -29.00 6.49 -13.62
N GLU A 187 -30.22 6.51 -14.16
CA GLU A 187 -30.50 5.92 -15.48
C GLU A 187 -29.55 6.56 -16.50
N GLN A 188 -28.77 5.74 -17.21
CA GLN A 188 -27.96 6.23 -18.31
C GLN A 188 -28.91 6.51 -19.48
N GLU A 189 -28.99 7.76 -19.94
CA GLU A 189 -29.69 8.08 -21.19
C GLU A 189 -29.08 7.24 -22.30
N ALA A 190 -29.85 6.30 -22.85
CA ALA A 190 -29.45 5.55 -24.02
C ALA A 190 -29.18 6.57 -25.13
N GLY A 191 -27.92 6.62 -25.60
CA GLY A 191 -27.49 7.54 -26.64
C GLY A 191 -28.52 7.57 -27.77
N GLY A 192 -29.19 8.71 -27.90
CA GLY A 192 -30.05 8.99 -29.03
C GLY A 192 -29.22 8.85 -30.28
N ASN A 193 -29.51 7.82 -31.06
CA ASN A 193 -29.16 7.78 -32.46
C ASN A 193 -29.91 8.96 -33.10
N CYS A 194 -29.19 10.02 -33.41
CA CYS A 194 -29.67 11.10 -34.26
C CYS A 194 -28.80 11.09 -35.52
N ASP A 195 -29.34 10.38 -36.52
CA ASP A 195 -29.10 10.39 -37.98
C ASP A 195 -27.76 10.92 -38.55
#